data_AF-A0A645I0C1-F1
#
_entry.id   AF-A0A645I0C1-F1
#
_cell.length_a   1.000
_cell.length_b   1.000
_cell.length_c   1.000
_cell.angle_alpha   90.00
_cell.angle_beta   90.00
_cell.angle_gamma   90.00
#
_symmetry.space_group_name_H-M   'P 1'
#
loop_
_entity.id
_entity.type
_entity.pdbx_description
1 polymer ?
#
loop_
_entity_poly.entity_id
_entity_poly.type
_entity_poly.pdbx_seq_one_letter_code
_entity_poly.pdbx_strand_id
1 'polypeptide(L)'
;MVRSELDNADKRPLLPLSIGQVGLIGGSGMINGLIDCDTPHIIKGRIIKVRQMENEDKFSSKGIHMGQEIREVISNKMIFNVLTPDGFKALT
;
A
#
# COMPACT_ATOMS: atom_id res chain seq x y z
N MET A 1 -17.81 -11.55 19.41
CA MET A 1 -17.54 -11.64 17.95
C MET A 1 -16.43 -12.64 17.75
N VAL A 2 -16.66 -13.68 16.94
CA VAL A 2 -15.62 -14.66 16.59
C VAL A 2 -14.64 -13.98 15.63
N ARG A 3 -13.36 -13.88 16.02
CA ARG A 3 -12.29 -13.37 15.13
C ARG A 3 -11.97 -14.44 14.08
N SER A 4 -11.72 -14.02 12.84
CA SER A 4 -11.31 -14.93 11.77
C SER A 4 -9.99 -15.62 12.15
N GLU A 5 -9.81 -16.89 11.78
CA GLU A 5 -8.53 -17.60 11.99
C GLU A 5 -7.35 -16.86 11.36
N LEU A 6 -7.59 -16.20 10.23
CA LEU A 6 -6.59 -15.39 9.55
C LEU A 6 -6.23 -14.10 10.31
N ASP A 7 -7.09 -13.62 11.20
CA ASP A 7 -6.79 -12.50 12.11
C ASP A 7 -5.97 -12.94 13.33
N ASN A 8 -5.99 -14.22 13.67
CA ASN A 8 -5.18 -14.81 14.75
C ASN A 8 -3.80 -15.28 14.26
N ALA A 9 -3.57 -15.33 12.95
CA ALA A 9 -2.26 -15.65 12.40
C ALA A 9 -1.25 -14.53 12.68
N ASP A 10 0.00 -14.90 12.99
CA ASP A 10 1.10 -13.96 13.19
C ASP A 10 1.32 -13.11 11.92
N LYS A 11 0.87 -11.85 11.96
CA LYS A 11 1.02 -10.90 10.85
C LYS A 11 2.47 -10.40 10.81
N ARG A 12 3.18 -10.65 9.70
CA ARG A 12 4.57 -10.18 9.47
C ARG A 12 4.67 -9.42 8.13
N PRO A 13 4.88 -8.09 8.13
CA PRO A 13 4.91 -7.21 9.30
C PRO A 13 3.55 -7.17 10.01
N LEU A 14 3.52 -6.72 11.27
CA LEU A 14 2.28 -6.49 12.01
C LEU A 14 1.45 -5.48 11.21
N LEU A 15 0.55 -5.97 10.36
CA LEU A 15 -0.42 -5.11 9.71
C LEU A 15 -1.29 -4.57 10.85
N PRO A 16 -1.39 -3.25 11.02
CA PRO A 16 -2.15 -2.66 12.12
C PRO A 16 -3.67 -2.80 11.91
N LEU A 17 -4.10 -3.72 11.05
CA LEU A 17 -5.46 -3.89 10.57
C LEU A 17 -5.87 -5.36 10.52
N SER A 18 -7.15 -5.62 10.76
CA SER A 18 -7.81 -6.90 10.49
C SER A 18 -7.98 -7.13 8.99
N ILE A 19 -8.13 -8.39 8.59
CA ILE A 19 -8.38 -8.74 7.18
C ILE A 19 -9.69 -8.14 6.69
N GLY A 20 -10.71 -8.05 7.56
CA GLY A 20 -11.95 -7.35 7.25
C GLY A 20 -11.71 -5.87 6.93
N GLN A 21 -10.81 -5.19 7.66
CA GLN A 21 -10.46 -3.79 7.40
C GLN A 21 -9.67 -3.63 6.09
N VAL A 22 -8.78 -4.58 5.76
CA VAL A 22 -8.09 -4.59 4.46
C VAL A 22 -9.10 -4.79 3.32
N GLY A 23 -10.03 -5.73 3.48
CA GLY A 23 -11.12 -5.97 2.53
C GLY A 23 -12.01 -4.74 2.36
N LEU A 24 -12.32 -4.04 3.46
CA LEU A 24 -13.08 -2.80 3.44
C LEU A 24 -12.38 -1.75 2.56
N ILE A 25 -11.07 -1.54 2.72
CA ILE A 25 -10.29 -0.60 1.89
C ILE A 25 -10.25 -1.04 0.43
N GLY A 26 -10.11 -2.34 0.19
CA GLY A 26 -10.17 -2.93 -1.14
C GLY A 26 -11.47 -2.60 -1.86
N GLY A 27 -12.60 -2.67 -1.16
CA GLY A 27 -13.93 -2.37 -1.72
C GLY A 27 -14.28 -0.88 -1.76
N SER A 28 -13.95 -0.12 -0.71
CA SER A 28 -14.35 1.29 -0.55
C SER A 28 -13.33 2.29 -1.09
N GLY A 29 -12.08 1.86 -1.30
CA GLY A 29 -10.94 2.72 -1.62
C GLY A 29 -10.38 3.52 -0.44
N MET A 30 -11.03 3.54 0.73
CA MET A 30 -10.64 4.33 1.91
C MET A 30 -11.06 3.69 3.24
N ILE A 31 -10.28 3.91 4.30
CA ILE A 31 -10.67 3.62 5.68
C ILE A 31 -10.27 4.75 6.62
N ASN A 32 -11.09 4.94 7.65
CA ASN A 32 -10.76 5.75 8.81
C ASN A 32 -11.21 4.97 10.05
N GLY A 33 -10.29 4.29 10.71
CA GLY A 33 -10.58 3.41 11.85
C GLY A 33 -9.87 3.88 13.11
N LEU A 34 -10.58 3.89 14.23
CA LEU A 34 -9.96 3.89 15.55
C LEU A 34 -9.57 2.44 15.89
N ILE A 35 -8.32 2.24 16.26
CA ILE A 35 -7.85 0.96 16.81
C ILE A 35 -7.76 1.13 18.32
N ASP A 36 -8.63 0.41 19.00
CA ASP A 36 -8.68 0.34 20.46
C ASP A 36 -7.79 -0.80 20.94
N CYS A 37 -6.56 -0.46 21.31
CA CYS A 37 -5.55 -1.36 21.87
C CYS A 37 -4.77 -0.61 22.97
N ASP A 38 -3.78 -1.25 23.60
CA ASP A 38 -2.98 -0.67 24.69
C ASP A 38 -2.40 0.71 24.36
N THR A 39 -2.16 1.01 23.09
CA THR A 39 -1.84 2.35 22.60
C THR A 39 -2.84 2.74 21.50
N PRO A 40 -3.97 3.38 21.87
CA PRO A 40 -5.03 3.67 20.91
C PRO A 40 -4.54 4.62 19.82
N HIS A 41 -4.89 4.32 18.58
CA HIS A 41 -4.42 5.08 17.42
C HIS A 41 -5.45 5.10 16.28
N ILE A 42 -5.40 6.13 15.45
CA ILE A 42 -6.25 6.25 14.27
C ILE A 42 -5.47 5.78 13.05
N ILE A 43 -6.07 4.87 12.28
CA ILE A 43 -5.54 4.43 10.99
C ILE A 43 -6.36 5.05 9.87
N LYS A 44 -5.66 5.73 8.98
CA LYS A 44 -6.20 6.20 7.72
C LYS A 44 -5.55 5.44 6.59
N GLY A 45 -6.35 4.73 5.82
CA GLY A 45 -5.90 4.00 4.64
C GLY A 45 -6.59 4.48 3.39
N ARG A 46 -5.90 4.42 2.25
CA ARG A 46 -6.47 4.71 0.93
C ARG A 46 -5.78 3.93 -0.18
N ILE A 47 -6.49 3.71 -1.28
CA ILE A 47 -5.92 3.20 -2.53
C ILE A 47 -5.63 4.39 -3.44
N ILE A 48 -4.40 4.45 -3.97
CA ILE A 48 -4.03 5.38 -5.03
C ILE A 48 -3.64 4.61 -6.28
N LYS A 49 -3.91 5.17 -7.45
CA LYS A 49 -3.33 4.69 -8.71
C LYS A 49 -1.98 5.34 -8.91
N VAL A 50 -0.93 4.53 -9.07
CA VAL A 50 0.42 4.99 -9.36
C VAL A 50 0.74 4.59 -10.80
N ARG A 51 1.26 5.54 -11.57
CA ARG A 51 1.77 5.33 -12.92
C ARG A 51 3.29 5.47 -12.87
N GLN A 52 4.00 4.43 -13.30
CA GLN A 52 5.45 4.43 -13.46
C GLN A 52 5.75 4.27 -14.95
N MET A 53 6.62 5.12 -15.47
CA MET A 53 7.06 5.09 -16.87
C MET A 53 8.58 4.94 -16.87
N GLU A 54 9.06 3.89 -17.51
CA GLU A 54 10.47 3.62 -17.72
C GLU A 54 10.76 3.76 -19.21
N ASN A 55 11.80 4.52 -19.54
CA ASN A 55 12.23 4.74 -20.91
C ASN A 55 13.65 4.19 -21.05
N GLU A 56 13.83 3.26 -21.97
CA GLU A 56 15.12 2.63 -22.24
C GLU A 56 15.47 2.79 -23.71
N ASP A 57 16.57 3.51 -23.98
CA ASP A 57 17.06 3.70 -25.34
C ASP A 57 17.76 2.42 -25.81
N LYS A 58 17.33 1.89 -26.95
CA LYS A 58 17.90 0.71 -27.57
C LYS A 58 18.97 1.12 -28.56
N PHE A 59 20.17 0.59 -28.33
CA PHE A 59 21.31 0.73 -29.24
C PHE A 59 21.65 -0.62 -29.85
N SER A 60 22.10 -0.62 -31.10
CA SER A 60 22.65 -1.81 -31.72
C SER A 60 24.01 -2.16 -31.08
N SER A 61 24.51 -3.37 -31.33
CA SER A 61 25.87 -3.76 -30.92
C SER A 61 26.98 -2.88 -31.51
N LYS A 62 26.66 -2.05 -32.51
CA LYS A 62 27.57 -1.06 -33.11
C LYS A 62 27.36 0.37 -32.58
N GLY A 63 26.55 0.55 -31.52
CA GLY A 63 26.26 1.85 -30.91
C GLY A 63 25.31 2.73 -31.71
N ILE A 64 24.61 2.18 -32.71
CA ILE A 64 23.63 2.92 -33.51
C ILE A 64 22.31 2.97 -32.73
N HIS A 65 21.77 4.15 -32.51
CA HIS A 65 20.46 4.31 -31.87
C HIS A 65 19.36 3.67 -32.73
N MET A 66 18.71 2.64 -32.18
CA MET A 66 17.68 1.85 -32.87
C MET A 66 16.26 2.29 -32.50
N GLY A 67 16.11 3.06 -31.43
CA GLY A 67 14.82 3.55 -30.95
C GLY A 67 14.75 3.52 -29.43
N GLN A 68 13.56 3.73 -28.89
CA GLN A 68 13.29 3.79 -27.46
C GLN A 68 12.20 2.79 -27.11
N GLU A 69 12.44 1.99 -26.07
CA GLU A 69 11.41 1.18 -25.43
C GLU A 69 10.80 1.96 -24.28
N ILE A 70 9.48 2.08 -24.29
CA ILE A 70 8.71 2.77 -23.25
C ILE A 70 7.88 1.72 -22.53
N ARG A 71 8.11 1.57 -21.23
CA ARG A 71 7.35 0.67 -20.35
C ARG A 71 6.52 1.49 -19.38
N GLU A 72 5.20 1.38 -19.51
CA GLU A 72 4.25 2.02 -18.60
C GLU A 72 3.58 0.98 -17.68
N VAL A 73 3.68 1.19 -16.37
CA VAL A 73 3.06 0.33 -15.35
C VAL A 73 2.08 1.16 -14.52
N ILE A 74 0.81 0.75 -14.52
CA ILE A 74 -0.23 1.35 -13.68
C ILE A 74 -0.58 0.37 -12.57
N SER A 75 -0.33 0.73 -11.32
CA SER A 75 -0.58 -0.09 -10.14
C SER A 75 -1.53 0.58 -9.15
N ASN A 76 -2.27 -0.23 -8.39
CA ASN A 76 -3.06 0.24 -7.25
C ASN A 76 -2.21 0.06 -5.99
N LYS A 77 -1.78 1.17 -5.38
CA LYS A 77 -1.00 1.17 -4.14
C LYS A 77 -1.91 1.46 -2.95
N MET A 78 -1.90 0.57 -1.97
CA MET A 78 -2.49 0.83 -0.65
C MET A 78 -1.52 1.64 0.19
N ILE A 79 -1.98 2.77 0.75
CA ILE A 79 -1.21 3.62 1.65
C ILE A 79 -1.89 3.61 3.01
N PHE A 80 -1.12 3.45 4.08
CA PHE A 80 -1.57 3.46 5.46
C PHE A 80 -0.79 4.49 6.26
N ASN A 81 -1.52 5.32 6.99
CA ASN A 81 -0.94 6.28 7.93
C ASN A 81 -1.57 6.06 9.31
N VAL A 82 -0.74 6.23 10.34
CA VAL A 82 -1.11 6.06 11.73
C VAL A 82 -0.99 7.39 12.45
N LEU A 83 -2.04 7.81 13.15
CA LEU A 83 -2.01 8.92 14.09
C LEU A 83 -2.03 8.36 15.50
N THR A 84 -0.97 8.59 16.24
CA THR A 84 -0.78 8.20 17.64
C THR A 84 -0.86 9.44 18.54
N PRO A 85 -0.97 9.29 19.87
CA PRO A 85 -0.83 10.41 20.80
C PRO A 85 0.48 11.19 20.62
N ASP A 86 1.56 10.51 20.22
CA ASP A 86 2.88 11.10 19.99
C ASP A 86 3.00 11.78 18.61
N GLY A 87 1.99 11.66 17.76
CA GLY A 87 1.92 12.32 16.45
C GLY A 87 1.69 11.38 15.27
N PHE A 88 1.89 11.93 14.07
CA PHE A 88 1.63 11.28 12.79
C PHE A 88 2.82 10.43 12.33
N LYS A 89 2.53 9.20 11.87
CA LYS A 89 3.50 8.26 11.31
C LYS A 89 3.01 7.71 9.97
N ALA A 90 3.79 7.95 8.91
CA ALA A 90 3.57 7.34 7.62
C ALA A 90 4.17 5.92 7.59
N LEU A 91 3.41 4.94 7.12
CA LEU A 91 3.92 3.59 6.83
C LEU A 91 4.23 3.56 5.34
N THR A 92 5.51 3.77 5.00
CA THR A 92 6.01 3.87 3.62
C THR A 92 6.67 2.59 3.18
#